data_AF-A0A411PM87-F1
#
_entry.id   AF-A0A411PM87-F1
#
_cell.length_a   1.000
_cell.length_b   1.000
_cell.length_c   1.000
_cell.angle_alpha   90.00
_cell.angle_beta   90.00
_cell.angle_gamma   90.00
#
_symmetry.space_group_name_H-M   'P 1'
#
loop_
_entity.id
_entity.type
_entity.pdbx_description
1 polymer ?
#
loop_
_entity_poly.entity_id
_entity_poly.type
_entity_poly.pdbx_seq_one_letter_code
_entity_poly.pdbx_strand_id
1 'polypeptide(L)'
;MAKDGMKTLQQKNDEHSKLIAKERHSALYLALSLFPIFVIFGYDFYQGLVGAESLGFHPALVVFGTLLFGLPFLVIGQMLILPSLLKLTLYVFIQILFASLWFLDGLLWLALIPLIVIFGILQYQLPEIRKSVEQNENAT
;
A
#
# COMPACT_ATOMS: atom_id res chain seq x y z
N MET A 1 -11.31 10.05 44.02
CA MET A 1 -10.05 10.30 43.29
C MET A 1 -9.46 9.08 42.58
N ALA A 2 -9.55 7.83 43.09
CA ALA A 2 -8.98 6.66 42.40
C ALA A 2 -9.63 6.27 41.04
N LYS A 3 -10.90 6.66 40.82
CA LYS A 3 -11.68 6.29 39.62
C LYS A 3 -11.26 7.04 38.34
N ASP A 4 -10.75 8.27 38.47
CA ASP A 4 -10.27 9.04 37.31
C ASP A 4 -8.92 8.54 36.81
N GLY A 5 -8.01 8.18 37.73
CA GLY A 5 -6.70 7.62 37.38
C GLY A 5 -6.79 6.31 36.61
N MET A 6 -7.71 5.41 36.99
CA MET A 6 -7.94 4.14 36.28
C MET A 6 -8.54 4.34 34.88
N LYS A 7 -9.44 5.32 34.70
CA LYS A 7 -9.97 5.67 33.37
C LYS A 7 -8.89 6.22 32.45
N THR A 8 -8.03 7.11 32.95
CA THR A 8 -6.92 7.65 32.16
C THR A 8 -5.88 6.60 31.76
N LEU A 9 -5.63 5.60 32.61
CA LEU A 9 -4.70 4.50 32.30
C LEU A 9 -5.30 3.50 31.32
N GLN A 10 -6.58 3.16 31.44
CA GLN A 10 -7.27 2.33 30.45
C GLN A 10 -7.34 3.01 29.09
N GLN A 11 -7.65 4.31 29.07
CA GLN A 11 -7.74 5.08 27.83
C GLN A 11 -6.39 5.19 27.11
N LYS A 12 -5.29 5.42 27.86
CA LYS A 12 -3.92 5.36 27.31
C LYS A 12 -3.56 3.97 26.78
N ASN A 13 -3.97 2.91 27.47
CA ASN A 13 -3.66 1.55 27.05
C ASN A 13 -4.41 1.17 25.76
N ASP A 14 -5.68 1.56 25.65
CA ASP A 14 -6.48 1.37 24.43
C ASP A 14 -5.94 2.18 23.25
N GLU A 15 -5.51 3.42 23.46
CA GLU A 15 -4.85 4.23 22.44
C GLU A 15 -3.54 3.61 21.97
N HIS A 16 -2.72 3.14 22.92
CA HIS A 16 -1.45 2.49 22.61
C HIS A 16 -1.66 1.16 21.85
N SER A 17 -2.68 0.39 22.22
CA SER A 17 -3.05 -0.86 21.54
C SER A 17 -3.58 -0.59 20.12
N LYS A 18 -4.37 0.47 19.93
CA LYS A 18 -4.80 0.94 18.60
C LYS A 18 -3.63 1.41 17.73
N LEU A 19 -2.66 2.11 18.31
CA LEU A 19 -1.45 2.54 17.60
C LEU A 19 -0.62 1.35 17.14
N ILE A 20 -0.38 0.36 18.02
CA ILE A 20 0.33 -0.87 17.67
C ILE A 20 -0.41 -1.65 16.57
N ALA A 21 -1.74 -1.75 16.66
CA ALA A 21 -2.53 -2.41 15.63
C ALA A 21 -2.44 -1.69 14.27
N LYS A 22 -2.41 -0.34 14.27
CA LYS A 22 -2.26 0.48 13.07
C LYS A 22 -0.85 0.36 12.47
N GLU A 23 0.19 0.37 13.29
CA GLU A 23 1.57 0.13 12.85
C GLU A 23 1.74 -1.25 12.22
N ARG A 24 1.17 -2.30 12.83
CA ARG A 24 1.26 -3.66 12.28
C ARG A 24 0.63 -3.78 10.89
N HIS A 25 -0.51 -3.13 10.67
CA HIS A 25 -1.15 -3.11 9.35
C HIS A 25 -0.30 -2.32 8.35
N SER A 26 0.23 -1.15 8.75
CA SER A 26 1.11 -0.35 7.89
C SER A 26 2.36 -1.11 7.48
N ALA A 27 3.00 -1.83 8.41
CA ALA A 27 4.17 -2.66 8.14
C ALA A 27 3.84 -3.82 7.18
N LEU A 28 2.68 -4.46 7.33
CA LEU A 28 2.22 -5.50 6.39
C LEU A 28 2.02 -4.94 4.99
N TYR A 29 1.36 -3.80 4.83
CA TYR A 29 1.20 -3.17 3.52
C TYR A 29 2.53 -2.76 2.91
N LEU A 30 3.47 -2.26 3.71
CA LEU A 30 4.82 -1.93 3.25
C LEU A 30 5.58 -3.18 2.79
N ALA A 31 5.55 -4.26 3.55
CA ALA A 31 6.17 -5.52 3.16
C ALA A 31 5.55 -6.06 1.86
N LEU A 32 4.23 -5.96 1.72
CA LEU A 32 3.50 -6.37 0.51
C LEU A 32 3.84 -5.48 -0.69
N SER A 33 4.13 -4.18 -0.46
CA SER A 33 4.54 -3.24 -1.51
C SER A 33 5.88 -3.58 -2.14
N LEU A 34 6.76 -4.24 -1.37
CA LEU A 34 8.09 -4.65 -1.82
C LEU A 34 8.05 -5.97 -2.60
N PHE A 35 6.92 -6.69 -2.58
CA PHE A 35 6.79 -8.00 -3.22
C PHE A 35 7.23 -8.03 -4.69
N PRO A 36 6.83 -7.08 -5.57
CA PRO A 36 7.28 -7.11 -6.97
C PRO A 36 8.79 -6.91 -7.10
N ILE A 37 9.42 -6.15 -6.20
CA ILE A 37 10.88 -5.98 -6.20
C ILE A 37 11.55 -7.34 -6.02
N PHE A 38 11.08 -8.13 -5.03
CA PHE A 38 11.63 -9.46 -4.77
C PHE A 38 11.42 -10.41 -5.95
N VAL A 39 10.24 -10.36 -6.61
CA VAL A 39 9.95 -11.19 -7.78
C VAL A 39 10.85 -10.84 -8.96
N ILE A 40 10.98 -9.55 -9.28
CA ILE A 40 11.78 -9.09 -10.43
C ILE A 40 13.28 -9.33 -10.18
N PHE A 41 13.79 -8.99 -9.00
CA PHE A 41 15.19 -9.28 -8.65
C PHE A 41 15.48 -10.78 -8.58
N GLY A 42 14.56 -11.57 -8.03
CA GLY A 42 14.71 -13.02 -7.96
C GLY A 42 14.80 -13.65 -9.35
N TYR A 43 14.01 -13.16 -10.30
CA TYR A 43 14.06 -13.60 -11.69
C TYR A 43 15.39 -13.22 -12.36
N ASP A 44 15.83 -11.96 -12.27
CA ASP A 44 17.09 -11.51 -12.87
C ASP A 44 18.29 -12.25 -12.26
N PHE A 45 18.28 -12.50 -10.94
CA PHE A 45 19.29 -13.31 -10.27
C PHE A 45 19.30 -14.75 -10.77
N TYR A 46 18.13 -15.37 -10.94
CA TYR A 46 18.01 -16.71 -11.51
C TYR A 46 18.54 -16.77 -12.95
N GLN A 47 18.16 -15.82 -13.81
CA GLN A 47 18.65 -15.74 -15.18
C GLN A 47 20.17 -15.57 -15.24
N GLY A 48 20.73 -14.76 -14.34
CA GLY A 48 22.18 -14.61 -14.18
C GLY A 48 22.88 -15.91 -13.78
N LEU A 49 22.24 -16.76 -12.97
CA LEU A 49 22.76 -18.09 -12.61
C LEU A 49 22.71 -19.09 -13.77
N VAL A 50 21.65 -19.07 -14.58
CA VAL A 50 21.51 -19.98 -15.74
C VAL A 50 22.18 -19.46 -17.02
N GLY A 51 22.82 -18.30 -16.97
CA GLY A 51 23.55 -17.72 -18.11
C GLY A 51 22.63 -17.28 -19.27
N ALA A 52 21.35 -17.07 -18.99
CA ALA A 52 20.37 -16.59 -19.96
C ALA A 52 20.35 -15.05 -20.02
N GLU A 53 19.73 -14.49 -21.05
CA GLU A 53 19.57 -13.04 -21.13
C GLU A 53 18.68 -12.53 -19.99
N SER A 54 19.21 -11.57 -19.22
CA SER A 54 18.44 -10.82 -18.22
C SER A 54 17.38 -9.95 -18.89
N LEU A 55 16.40 -9.47 -18.13
CA LEU A 55 15.42 -8.50 -18.64
C LEU A 55 16.05 -7.17 -19.12
N GLY A 56 17.35 -6.96 -18.89
CA GLY A 56 18.11 -5.80 -19.40
C GLY A 56 17.77 -4.48 -18.70
N PHE A 57 16.86 -4.49 -17.73
CA PHE A 57 16.52 -3.32 -16.94
C PHE A 57 17.57 -3.06 -15.86
N HIS A 58 18.02 -1.82 -15.75
CA HIS A 58 18.91 -1.42 -14.68
C HIS A 58 18.21 -1.63 -13.32
N PRO A 59 18.85 -2.24 -12.30
CA PRO A 59 18.24 -2.52 -11.00
C PRO A 59 17.60 -1.28 -10.34
N ALA A 60 18.21 -0.11 -10.55
CA ALA A 60 17.67 1.17 -10.09
C ALA A 60 16.30 1.52 -10.71
N LEU A 61 16.06 1.18 -11.98
CA LEU A 61 14.77 1.41 -12.66
C LEU A 61 13.68 0.49 -12.10
N VAL A 62 14.03 -0.76 -11.76
CA VAL A 62 13.11 -1.70 -11.11
C VAL A 62 12.68 -1.17 -9.75
N VAL A 63 13.65 -0.77 -8.91
CA VAL A 63 13.36 -0.19 -7.59
C VAL A 63 12.54 1.08 -7.73
N PHE A 64 12.92 1.98 -8.65
CA PHE A 64 12.23 3.24 -8.86
C PHE A 64 10.79 3.03 -9.36
N GLY A 65 10.58 2.17 -10.36
CA GLY A 65 9.26 1.85 -10.89
C GLY A 65 8.35 1.23 -9.84
N THR A 66 8.89 0.31 -9.03
CA THR A 66 8.12 -0.34 -7.97
C THR A 66 7.81 0.60 -6.82
N LEU A 67 8.70 1.52 -6.45
CA LEU A 67 8.44 2.56 -5.44
C LEU A 67 7.41 3.59 -5.95
N LEU A 68 7.55 4.02 -7.20
CA LEU A 68 6.64 4.97 -7.84
C LEU A 68 5.22 4.41 -7.92
N PHE A 69 5.07 3.09 -8.04
CA PHE A 69 3.78 2.41 -7.97
C PHE A 69 3.33 2.12 -6.54
N GLY A 70 4.18 1.48 -5.75
CA GLY A 70 3.84 0.98 -4.42
C GLY A 70 3.47 2.10 -3.43
N LEU A 71 4.17 3.23 -3.46
CA LEU A 71 3.96 4.33 -2.51
C LEU A 71 2.60 5.03 -2.70
N PRO A 72 2.23 5.52 -3.91
CA PRO A 72 0.90 6.09 -4.12
C PRO A 72 -0.22 5.10 -3.80
N PHE A 73 -0.07 3.82 -4.15
CA PHE A 73 -1.08 2.82 -3.80
C PHE A 73 -1.22 2.62 -2.29
N LEU A 74 -0.12 2.69 -1.55
CA LEU A 74 -0.15 2.56 -0.09
C LEU A 74 -0.81 3.79 0.55
N VAL A 75 -0.46 4.99 0.09
CA VAL A 75 -1.05 6.26 0.58
C VAL A 75 -2.54 6.32 0.25
N ILE A 76 -2.91 6.11 -1.01
CA ILE A 76 -4.30 6.18 -1.46
C ILE A 76 -5.13 5.04 -0.83
N GLY A 77 -4.58 3.83 -0.75
CA GLY A 77 -5.23 2.69 -0.10
C GLY A 77 -5.51 2.93 1.39
N GLN A 78 -4.64 3.65 2.09
CA GLN A 78 -4.91 4.06 3.47
C GLN A 78 -6.06 5.08 3.55
N MET A 79 -6.16 6.01 2.58
CA MET A 79 -7.20 7.03 2.54
C MET A 79 -8.59 6.52 2.13
N LEU A 80 -8.70 5.46 1.32
CA LEU A 80 -10.00 4.93 0.89
C LEU A 80 -10.88 4.53 2.09
N ILE A 81 -12.17 4.81 2.05
CA ILE A 81 -13.15 4.32 3.04
C ILE A 81 -13.65 2.93 2.61
N LEU A 82 -12.73 1.98 2.45
CA LEU A 82 -13.04 0.59 2.09
C LEU A 82 -12.80 -0.35 3.29
N PRO A 83 -13.55 -1.46 3.38
CA PRO A 83 -13.26 -2.49 4.38
C PRO A 83 -11.84 -3.04 4.19
N SER A 84 -11.13 -3.28 5.29
CA SER A 84 -9.70 -3.66 5.26
C SER A 84 -9.39 -4.89 4.41
N LEU A 85 -10.31 -5.86 4.38
CA LEU A 85 -10.22 -7.04 3.52
C LEU A 85 -10.24 -6.68 2.03
N LEU A 86 -11.15 -5.80 1.61
CA LEU A 86 -11.26 -5.39 0.21
C LEU A 86 -10.02 -4.61 -0.23
N LYS A 87 -9.51 -3.73 0.64
CA LYS A 87 -8.25 -3.02 0.43
C LYS A 87 -7.09 -3.99 0.23
N LEU A 88 -6.98 -5.00 1.09
CA LEU A 88 -5.91 -6.00 1.01
C LEU A 88 -6.00 -6.80 -0.29
N THR A 89 -7.19 -7.31 -0.64
CA THR A 89 -7.38 -8.08 -1.88
C THR A 89 -7.06 -7.25 -3.11
N LEU A 90 -7.52 -6.00 -3.16
CA LEU A 90 -7.22 -5.08 -4.25
C LEU A 90 -5.72 -4.79 -4.33
N TYR A 91 -5.06 -4.59 -3.19
CA TYR A 91 -3.62 -4.36 -3.12
C TYR A 91 -2.84 -5.57 -3.67
N VAL A 92 -3.16 -6.79 -3.21
CA VAL A 92 -2.53 -8.03 -3.69
C VAL A 92 -2.73 -8.18 -5.20
N PHE A 93 -3.96 -7.96 -5.69
CA PHE A 93 -4.26 -8.08 -7.12
C PHE A 93 -3.43 -7.11 -7.97
N ILE A 94 -3.27 -5.87 -7.52
CA ILE A 94 -2.49 -4.85 -8.23
C ILE A 94 -1.00 -5.16 -8.20
N GLN A 95 -0.47 -5.67 -7.08
CA GLN A 95 0.92 -6.09 -6.99
C GLN A 95 1.21 -7.26 -7.94
N ILE A 96 0.32 -8.26 -8.02
CA ILE A 96 0.44 -9.39 -8.95
C ILE A 96 0.34 -8.91 -10.40
N LEU A 97 -0.61 -8.01 -10.69
CA LEU A 97 -0.80 -7.46 -12.03
C LEU A 97 0.43 -6.66 -12.46
N PHE A 98 0.96 -5.78 -11.60
CA PHE A 98 2.18 -5.02 -11.85
C PHE A 98 3.37 -5.95 -12.09
N ALA A 99 3.59 -6.93 -11.22
CA ALA A 99 4.66 -7.91 -11.38
C ALA A 99 4.54 -8.66 -12.70
N SER A 100 3.33 -9.09 -13.07
CA SER A 100 3.08 -9.80 -14.33
C SER A 100 3.34 -8.91 -15.55
N LEU A 101 2.81 -7.68 -15.56
CA LEU A 101 2.98 -6.73 -16.66
C LEU A 101 4.44 -6.29 -16.83
N TRP A 102 5.26 -6.37 -15.78
CA TRP A 102 6.70 -6.09 -15.85
C TRP A 102 7.44 -7.06 -16.79
N PHE A 103 6.99 -8.31 -16.88
CA PHE A 103 7.59 -9.32 -17.77
C PHE A 103 7.09 -9.24 -19.21
N LEU A 104 6.04 -8.44 -19.49
CA LEU A 104 5.51 -8.25 -20.84
C LEU A 104 6.05 -6.95 -21.43
N ASP A 105 6.92 -7.09 -22.42
CA ASP A 105 7.53 -5.95 -23.09
C ASP A 105 6.48 -5.01 -23.71
N GLY A 106 6.66 -3.70 -23.52
CA GLY A 106 5.72 -2.67 -23.99
C GLY A 106 4.35 -2.62 -23.30
N LEU A 107 4.04 -3.45 -22.31
CA LEU A 107 2.75 -3.44 -21.59
C LEU A 107 2.80 -2.76 -20.21
N LEU A 108 3.97 -2.32 -19.78
CA LEU A 108 4.19 -1.64 -18.50
C LEU A 108 3.28 -0.43 -18.26
N TRP A 109 2.89 0.28 -19.33
CA TRP A 109 1.95 1.40 -19.25
C TRP A 109 0.55 0.99 -18.80
N LEU A 110 0.10 -0.25 -19.06
CA LEU A 110 -1.20 -0.74 -18.56
C LEU A 110 -1.22 -0.84 -17.03
N ALA A 111 -0.06 -0.95 -16.39
CA ALA A 111 0.00 -0.97 -14.93
C ALA A 111 -0.53 0.34 -14.32
N LEU A 112 -0.56 1.46 -15.08
CA LEU A 112 -1.15 2.73 -14.64
C LEU A 112 -2.67 2.69 -14.51
N ILE A 113 -3.34 1.77 -15.20
CA ILE A 113 -4.82 1.69 -15.21
C ILE A 113 -5.37 1.51 -13.79
N PRO A 114 -4.92 0.50 -13.01
CA PRO A 114 -5.33 0.39 -11.61
C PRO A 114 -5.10 1.66 -10.78
N LEU A 115 -4.03 2.41 -11.06
CA LEU A 115 -3.69 3.62 -10.29
C LEU A 115 -4.70 4.72 -10.56
N ILE A 116 -5.06 4.91 -11.84
CA ILE A 116 -6.09 5.84 -12.28
C ILE A 116 -7.46 5.48 -11.66
N VAL A 117 -7.82 4.19 -11.66
CA VAL A 117 -9.10 3.73 -11.10
C VAL A 117 -9.16 4.03 -9.59
N ILE A 118 -8.14 3.66 -8.82
CA ILE A 118 -8.14 3.94 -7.38
C ILE A 118 -8.12 5.45 -7.12
N PHE A 119 -7.36 6.22 -7.88
CA PHE A 119 -7.37 7.68 -7.76
C PHE A 119 -8.75 8.28 -8.02
N GLY A 120 -9.48 7.80 -9.03
CA GLY A 120 -10.86 8.21 -9.30
C GLY A 120 -11.82 7.91 -8.13
N ILE A 121 -11.70 6.71 -7.54
CA ILE A 121 -12.48 6.33 -6.34
C ILE A 121 -12.14 7.25 -5.17
N LEU A 122 -10.85 7.55 -4.95
CA LEU A 122 -10.42 8.46 -3.89
C LEU A 122 -11.00 9.85 -4.09
N GLN A 123 -10.97 10.41 -5.31
CA GLN A 123 -11.52 11.73 -5.60
C GLN A 123 -13.02 11.79 -5.34
N TYR A 124 -13.75 10.71 -5.63
CA TYR A 124 -15.17 10.60 -5.30
C TYR A 124 -15.42 10.55 -3.79
N GLN A 125 -14.57 9.84 -3.03
CA GLN A 125 -14.69 9.71 -1.57
C GLN A 125 -14.12 10.91 -0.79
N LEU A 126 -13.23 11.69 -1.39
CA LEU A 126 -12.58 12.87 -0.79
C LEU A 126 -13.55 13.84 -0.09
N PRO A 127 -14.68 14.26 -0.70
CA PRO A 127 -15.63 15.15 -0.05
C PRO A 127 -16.30 14.52 1.18
N GLU A 128 -16.52 13.21 1.19
CA GLU A 128 -17.09 12.48 2.32
C GLU A 128 -16.06 12.31 3.46
N ILE A 129 -14.80 12.05 3.10
CA ILE A 129 -13.67 12.04 4.04
C ILE A 129 -13.55 13.41 4.72
N ARG A 130 -13.56 14.51 3.95
CA ARG A 130 -13.47 15.88 4.51
C ARG A 130 -14.60 16.18 5.50
N LYS A 131 -15.85 15.83 5.16
CA LYS A 131 -16.99 16.01 6.06
C LYS A 131 -16.85 15.20 7.36
N SER A 132 -16.34 13.97 7.28
CA SER A 132 -16.13 13.12 8.47
C SER A 132 -15.00 13.62 9.38
N VAL A 133 -13.99 14.28 8.80
CA VAL A 133 -12.89 14.90 9.55
C VAL A 133 -13.37 16.18 10.24
N GLU A 134 -14.09 17.04 9.52
CA GLU A 134 -14.67 18.28 10.09
C GLU A 134 -15.70 17.99 11.19
N GLN A 135 -16.48 16.90 11.09
CA GLN A 135 -17.40 16.51 12.17
C GLN A 135 -16.69 16.02 13.44
N ASN A 136 -15.55 15.34 13.32
CA ASN A 136 -14.78 14.92 14.50
C ASN A 136 -14.07 16.12 15.16
N GLU A 137 -13.58 17.06 14.36
CA GLU A 137 -12.93 18.28 14.87
C GLU A 137 -13.92 19.18 15.61
N ASN A 138 -15.16 19.31 15.15
CA ASN A 138 -16.21 20.08 15.83
C ASN A 138 -16.85 19.36 17.03
N ALA A 139 -16.56 18.09 17.26
CA ALA A 139 -17.07 17.29 18.38
C ALA A 139 -16.07 17.16 19.54
N THR A 140 -14.87 17.73 19.40
CA THR A 140 -13.81 17.76 20.42
C THR A 140 -13.67 19.15 21.01
#